data_AF-A0A6G7ZC51-F1
#
_entry.id   AF-A0A6G7ZC51-F1
#
_cell.length_a   1.000
_cell.length_b   1.000
_cell.length_c   1.000
_cell.angle_alpha   90.00
_cell.angle_beta   90.00
_cell.angle_gamma   90.00
#
_symmetry.space_group_name_H-M   'P 1'
#
loop_
_entity.id
_entity.type
_entity.pdbx_description
1 polymer ?
#
loop_
_entity_poly.entity_id
_entity_poly.type
_entity_poly.pdbx_seq_one_letter_code
_entity_poly.pdbx_strand_id
1 'polypeptide(L)'
;MGGKPIILELWQTAIVHVVFGIDRTGTTIRKCRVVMLIIGRKNGMSTFAAAISFYLLIADDEAGPEVYAVATKRDQAKSYGKKQRR
;
A
#
# COMPACT_ATOMS: atom_id res chain seq x y z
N MET A 1 -3.32 11.76 -20.13
CA MET A 1 -2.05 11.01 -20.25
C MET A 1 -2.01 9.92 -19.17
N GLY A 2 -2.78 8.85 -19.35
CA GLY A 2 -2.74 7.66 -18.49
C GLY A 2 -1.82 6.61 -19.11
N GLY A 3 -1.25 5.71 -18.31
CA GLY A 3 -0.47 4.56 -18.78
C GLY A 3 1.05 4.62 -18.60
N LYS A 4 1.60 5.65 -17.93
CA LYS A 4 3.01 5.59 -17.52
C LYS A 4 3.14 4.80 -16.21
N PRO A 5 4.02 3.80 -16.13
CA PRO A 5 4.23 3.03 -14.90
C PRO A 5 4.74 3.95 -13.79
N ILE A 6 4.28 3.70 -12.56
CA ILE A 6 4.81 4.36 -11.38
C ILE A 6 6.20 3.77 -11.12
N ILE A 7 7.24 4.58 -11.28
CA ILE A 7 8.59 4.19 -10.89
C ILE A 7 8.71 4.42 -9.38
N LEU A 8 8.96 3.34 -8.65
CA LEU A 8 9.09 3.40 -7.20
C LEU A 8 10.44 4.00 -6.80
N GLU A 9 10.41 4.89 -5.82
CA GLU A 9 11.63 5.39 -5.18
C GLU A 9 12.26 4.30 -4.29
N LEU A 10 13.56 4.43 -3.98
CA LEU A 10 14.31 3.43 -3.22
C LEU A 10 13.61 3.02 -1.91
N TRP A 11 13.06 4.00 -1.18
CA TRP A 11 12.36 3.74 0.07
C TRP A 11 11.04 2.97 -0.12
N GLN A 12 10.31 3.24 -1.22
CA GLN A 12 9.07 2.54 -1.56
C GLN A 12 9.36 1.08 -1.88
N THR A 13 10.39 0.85 -2.70
CA THR A 13 10.85 -0.51 -3.05
C THR A 13 11.33 -1.27 -1.82
N ALA A 14 12.10 -0.62 -0.93
CA ALA A 14 12.56 -1.24 0.31
C ALA A 14 11.40 -1.68 1.21
N ILE A 15 10.37 -0.84 1.38
CA ILE A 15 9.19 -1.19 2.17
C ILE A 15 8.46 -2.38 1.57
N VAL A 16 8.24 -2.40 0.25
CA VAL A 16 7.57 -3.53 -0.42
C VAL A 16 8.31 -4.84 -0.16
N HIS A 17 9.64 -4.85 -0.26
CA HIS A 17 10.45 -6.04 0.01
C HIS A 17 10.36 -6.47 1.48
N VAL A 18 10.37 -5.54 2.42
CA VAL A 18 10.26 -5.87 3.85
C VAL A 18 8.87 -6.40 4.21
N VAL A 19 7.81 -5.82 3.64
CA VAL A 19 6.41 -6.19 3.94
C VAL A 19 6.04 -7.53 3.30
N PHE A 20 6.42 -7.73 2.04
CA PHE A 20 5.95 -8.85 1.22
C PHE A 20 7.01 -9.87 0.86
N GLY A 21 8.30 -9.54 1.02
CA GLY A 21 9.42 -10.42 0.64
C GLY A 21 10.09 -11.15 1.80
N ILE A 22 9.71 -10.88 3.05
CA ILE A 22 10.27 -11.56 4.23
C ILE A 22 9.21 -12.46 4.85
N ASP A 23 9.40 -13.76 4.68
CA ASP A 23 8.61 -14.79 5.32
C ASP A 23 9.17 -15.18 6.69
N ARG A 24 8.29 -15.71 7.54
CA ARG A 24 8.69 -16.33 8.79
C ARG A 24 9.39 -17.67 8.47
N THR A 25 10.53 -17.94 9.10
CA THR A 25 11.34 -19.14 8.84
C THR A 25 10.49 -20.40 8.94
N GLY A 26 10.43 -21.17 7.83
CA GLY A 26 9.69 -22.42 7.75
C GLY A 26 8.19 -22.29 7.43
N THR A 27 7.68 -21.09 7.11
CA THR A 27 6.30 -20.89 6.64
C THR A 27 6.24 -19.93 5.44
N THR A 28 5.11 -19.89 4.74
CA THR A 28 4.82 -18.93 3.65
C THR A 28 4.08 -17.69 4.18
N ILE A 29 4.25 -17.37 5.47
CA ILE A 29 3.52 -16.29 6.12
C ILE A 29 4.45 -15.10 6.31
N ARG A 30 4.01 -13.92 5.86
CA ARG A 30 4.68 -12.64 6.06
C ARG A 30 5.09 -12.45 7.53
N LYS A 31 6.35 -12.09 7.76
CA LYS A 31 6.87 -11.86 9.12
C LYS A 31 6.30 -10.58 9.75
N CYS A 32 6.04 -9.55 8.95
CA CYS A 32 5.53 -8.26 9.41
C CYS A 32 4.05 -8.11 9.06
N ARG A 33 3.19 -7.94 10.08
CA ARG A 33 1.75 -7.67 9.90
C ARG A 33 1.39 -6.19 10.02
N VAL A 34 2.22 -5.40 10.68
CA VAL A 34 2.01 -3.97 10.93
C VAL A 34 3.27 -3.23 10.52
N VAL A 35 3.10 -2.16 9.74
CA VAL A 35 4.18 -1.29 9.30
C VAL A 35 3.81 0.16 9.59
N MET A 36 4.73 0.87 10.24
CA MET A 36 4.62 2.29 10.51
C MET A 36 5.62 3.04 9.63
N LEU A 37 5.13 4.01 8.86
CA LEU A 37 5.94 4.84 7.98
C LEU A 37 6.00 6.27 8.51
N ILE A 38 7.21 6.75 8.78
CA ILE A 38 7.48 8.14 9.18
C ILE A 38 8.17 8.81 8.00
N ILE A 39 7.39 9.58 7.23
CA ILE A 39 7.84 10.15 5.96
C ILE A 39 7.47 11.64 5.92
N GLY A 40 8.36 12.44 5.32
CA GLY A 40 8.11 13.85 5.05
C GLY A 40 6.90 14.10 4.16
N ARG A 41 6.32 15.30 4.26
CA ARG A 41 5.19 15.71 3.41
C ARG A 41 5.62 15.77 1.94
N LYS A 42 4.67 15.48 1.04
CA LYS A 42 4.80 15.52 -0.43
C LYS A 42 5.68 14.42 -1.07
N ASN A 43 6.11 13.42 -0.32
CA ASN A 43 6.87 12.28 -0.87
C ASN A 43 6.00 11.19 -1.56
N GLY A 44 4.84 11.54 -2.12
CA GLY A 44 4.01 10.56 -2.83
C GLY A 44 3.39 9.43 -1.96
N MET A 45 3.48 9.50 -0.63
CA MET A 45 2.96 8.47 0.30
C MET A 45 1.51 8.05 0.00
N SER A 46 0.62 9.00 -0.29
CA SER A 46 -0.80 8.69 -0.56
C SER A 46 -1.01 7.91 -1.87
N THR A 47 -0.12 8.06 -2.84
CA THR A 47 -0.17 7.29 -4.09
C THR A 47 0.39 5.88 -3.86
N PHE A 48 1.49 5.77 -3.10
CA PHE A 48 2.06 4.48 -2.71
C PHE A 48 1.08 3.63 -1.88
N ALA A 49 0.42 4.24 -0.89
CA ALA A 49 -0.60 3.56 -0.10
C ALA A 49 -1.77 3.06 -0.98
N ALA A 50 -2.26 3.89 -1.92
CA ALA A 50 -3.34 3.48 -2.82
C ALA A 50 -2.95 2.25 -3.67
N ALA A 51 -1.70 2.19 -4.16
CA ALA A 51 -1.18 1.04 -4.87
C ALA A 51 -1.12 -0.23 -4.01
N ILE A 52 -0.66 -0.12 -2.75
CA ILE A 52 -0.65 -1.25 -1.81
C ILE A 52 -2.07 -1.75 -1.53
N SER A 53 -3.02 -0.85 -1.27
CA SER A 53 -4.40 -1.25 -1.02
C SER A 53 -5.03 -1.95 -2.23
N PHE A 54 -4.72 -1.50 -3.44
CA PHE A 54 -5.20 -2.15 -4.65
C PHE A 54 -4.58 -3.53 -4.84
N TYR A 55 -3.29 -3.67 -4.54
CA TYR A 55 -2.61 -4.96 -4.54
C TYR A 55 -3.26 -5.93 -3.55
N LEU A 56 -3.52 -5.51 -2.31
CA LEU A 56 -4.21 -6.32 -1.30
C LEU A 56 -5.67 -6.61 -1.66
N LEU A 57 -6.32 -5.80 -2.48
CA LEU A 57 -7.67 -6.12 -2.95
C LEU A 57 -7.69 -7.26 -3.98
N ILE A 58 -6.58 -7.46 -4.71
CA ILE A 58 -6.52 -8.41 -5.83
C ILE A 58 -5.73 -9.66 -5.47
N ALA A 59 -4.66 -9.52 -4.69
CA ALA A 59 -3.65 -10.54 -4.46
C ALA A 59 -3.76 -11.26 -3.10
N ASP A 60 -4.76 -10.95 -2.28
CA ASP A 60 -4.87 -11.50 -0.91
C ASP A 60 -5.60 -12.85 -0.82
N ASP A 61 -5.93 -13.47 -1.97
CA ASP A 61 -6.57 -14.80 -2.13
C ASP A 61 -7.81 -15.07 -1.24
N GLU A 62 -8.39 -14.00 -0.70
CA GLU A 62 -9.55 -14.05 0.19
C GLU A 62 -10.84 -13.77 -0.61
N ALA A 63 -11.94 -14.43 -0.23
CA ALA A 63 -13.25 -14.18 -0.82
C ALA A 63 -13.84 -12.86 -0.28
N GLY A 64 -13.60 -11.77 -1.01
CA GLY A 64 -14.11 -10.44 -0.68
C GLY A 64 -13.21 -9.65 0.28
N PRO A 65 -11.95 -9.36 -0.11
CA PRO A 65 -11.02 -8.64 0.75
C PRO A 65 -11.49 -7.19 0.98
N GLU A 66 -11.44 -6.73 2.22
CA GLU A 66 -11.85 -5.39 2.60
C GLU A 66 -10.64 -4.54 3.04
N VAL A 67 -10.43 -3.41 2.36
CA VAL A 67 -9.32 -2.50 2.65
C VAL A 67 -9.85 -1.15 3.12
N TYR A 68 -9.56 -0.82 4.38
CA TYR A 68 -10.04 0.40 5.03
C TYR A 68 -8.99 1.52 5.01
N ALA A 69 -9.43 2.73 4.64
CA ALA A 69 -8.61 3.94 4.69
C ALA A 69 -9.13 4.88 5.78
N VAL A 70 -8.36 5.03 6.86
CA VAL A 70 -8.71 5.88 8.00
C VAL A 70 -7.81 7.11 8.03
N ALA A 71 -8.41 8.30 8.15
CA ALA A 71 -7.68 9.56 8.29
C ALA A 71 -8.43 10.50 9.23
N THR A 72 -7.71 11.38 9.92
CA THR A 72 -8.29 12.38 10.84
C THR A 72 -9.22 13.37 10.14
N LYS A 73 -8.98 13.66 8.86
CA LYS A 73 -9.86 14.50 8.01
C LYS A 73 -10.58 13.66 6.97
N ARG A 74 -11.91 13.79 6.91
CA ARG A 74 -12.78 13.06 5.98
C ARG A 74 -12.41 13.29 4.50
N ASP A 75 -11.98 14.50 4.15
CA ASP A 75 -11.56 14.82 2.77
C ASP A 75 -10.28 14.10 2.34
N GLN A 76 -9.39 13.79 3.29
CA GLN A 76 -8.20 13.00 3.02
C GLN A 76 -8.57 11.54 2.73
N ALA A 77 -9.50 10.97 3.50
CA ALA A 77 -10.03 9.63 3.24
C ALA A 77 -10.77 9.56 1.88
N LYS A 78 -11.57 10.57 1.53
CA LYS A 78 -12.25 10.63 0.21
C LYS A 78 -11.25 10.71 -0.95
N SER A 79 -10.17 11.47 -0.80
CA SER A 79 -9.13 11.57 -1.83
C SER A 79 -8.47 10.23 -2.11
N TYR A 80 -8.29 9.41 -1.06
CA TYR A 80 -7.77 8.06 -1.18
C TYR A 80 -8.66 7.14 -2.03
N GLY A 81 -9.96 7.10 -1.72
CA GLY A 81 -10.92 6.29 -2.49
C GLY A 81 -11.01 6.71 -3.97
N LYS A 82 -10.84 8.00 -4.27
CA LYS A 82 -10.76 8.49 -5.67
C LYS A 82 -9.51 8.00 -6.41
N LYS A 83 -8.39 7.80 -5.71
CA LYS A 83 -7.14 7.31 -6.31
C LYS A 83 -7.20 5.82 -6.63
N GLN A 84 -7.93 5.03 -5.83
CA GLN A 84 -8.14 3.60 -6.11
C GLN A 84 -9.03 3.34 -7.34
N ARG A 85 -9.90 4.29 -7.68
CA ARG A 85 -10.84 4.19 -8.80
C ARG A 85 -10.31 4.75 -10.13
N ARG A 86 -9.06 5.20 -10.16
CA ARG A 86 -8.41 5.83 -11.32
C ARG A 86 -7.40 4.90 -11.95
#